data_AF-B1AUA8-F1
#
_entry.id   AF-B1AUA8-F1
#
_cell.length_a   1.000
_cell.length_b   1.000
_cell.length_c   1.000
_cell.angle_alpha   90.00
_cell.angle_beta   90.00
_cell.angle_gamma   90.00
#
_symmetry.space_group_name_H-M   'P 1'
#
loop_
_entity.id
_entity.type
_entity.pdbx_description
1 polymer ?
#
loop_
_entity_poly.entity_id
_entity_poly.type
_entity_poly.pdbx_seq_one_letter_code
_entity_poly.pdbx_strand_id
1 'polypeptide(L)'
;MTSTGQDSSTRQRKSRHNPQSPLQESSATLKRGGKKCAVPHSSPNLAEVKKKGKMKKLSQPAEEDLVVGLQGLDLNPETRVPVGTGLVFDEQLNDFHCLWDDSFPESPERLHAIREQLILEGLLGRCVSFQARFAEKEELMLVHSLEYIDLMETTQYMNEGELRVLAETYDSVYLHPNSYSCACLATGSVLRLVDAL
;
A
#
# COMPACT_ATOMS: atom_id res chain seq x y z
N MET A 1 -22.17 34.34 50.06
CA MET A 1 -21.03 35.22 50.41
C MET A 1 -19.79 34.37 50.19
N THR A 2 -18.89 34.52 49.20
CA THR A 2 -18.39 35.58 48.28
C THR A 2 -17.71 34.79 47.14
N SER A 3 -18.08 34.81 45.85
CA SER A 3 -17.96 35.81 44.77
C SER A 3 -16.58 36.45 44.55
N THR A 4 -15.97 36.16 43.38
CA THR A 4 -15.14 36.97 42.42
C THR A 4 -14.15 36.01 41.72
N GLY A 5 -13.88 35.95 40.41
CA GLY A 5 -14.12 36.74 39.18
C GLY A 5 -13.01 36.32 38.18
N GLN A 6 -13.32 35.93 36.93
CA GLN A 6 -13.02 36.64 35.65
C GLN A 6 -11.54 37.09 35.45
N ASP A 7 -10.87 37.08 34.30
CA ASP A 7 -11.25 36.88 32.90
C ASP A 7 -9.98 36.68 32.01
N SER A 8 -10.27 36.27 30.79
CA SER A 8 -9.49 36.15 29.54
C SER A 8 -8.32 37.10 29.20
N SER A 9 -7.39 36.60 28.36
CA SER A 9 -6.64 37.42 27.38
C SER A 9 -6.08 36.59 26.19
N THR A 10 -5.93 37.29 25.07
CA THR A 10 -6.04 36.86 23.67
C THR A 10 -4.72 36.75 22.88
N ARG A 11 -4.74 35.91 21.83
CA ARG A 11 -4.14 36.05 20.47
C ARG A 11 -2.76 36.73 20.32
N GLN A 12 -1.80 36.01 19.73
CA GLN A 12 -1.01 36.53 18.60
C GLN A 12 -0.82 35.49 17.49
N ARG A 13 -1.37 35.81 16.32
CA ARG A 13 -1.23 35.11 15.04
C ARG A 13 -0.37 36.03 14.16
N LYS A 14 0.86 35.65 13.84
CA LYS A 14 1.69 36.38 12.86
C LYS A 14 1.60 35.71 11.50
N SER A 15 1.56 36.58 10.50
CA SER A 15 1.11 36.37 9.13
C SER A 15 2.29 36.36 8.16
N ARG A 16 2.18 35.49 7.14
CA ARG A 16 2.62 35.60 5.73
C ARG A 16 4.09 35.92 5.42
N HIS A 17 4.70 35.06 4.60
CA HIS A 17 5.26 35.47 3.31
C HIS A 17 5.32 34.28 2.32
N ASN A 18 4.63 34.43 1.20
CA ASN A 18 4.82 33.72 -0.06
C ASN A 18 4.91 34.80 -1.15
N PRO A 19 5.88 34.75 -2.07
CA PRO A 19 5.75 35.44 -3.34
C PRO A 19 5.86 34.47 -4.53
N GLN A 20 4.82 34.51 -5.36
CA GLN A 20 4.76 33.96 -6.71
C GLN A 20 5.65 34.73 -7.70
N SER A 21 6.11 33.97 -8.69
CA SER A 21 6.60 34.19 -10.07
C SER A 21 6.51 35.59 -10.72
N PRO A 22 7.27 35.85 -11.81
CA PRO A 22 6.79 35.45 -13.15
C PRO A 22 7.85 35.01 -14.19
N LEU A 23 7.38 34.16 -15.11
CA LEU A 23 7.94 33.82 -16.43
C LEU A 23 7.76 34.99 -17.42
N GLN A 24 8.71 35.17 -18.34
CA GLN A 24 8.50 35.83 -19.63
C GLN A 24 9.26 35.09 -20.74
N GLU A 25 8.50 34.53 -21.69
CA GLU A 25 8.95 34.21 -23.04
C GLU A 25 8.95 35.47 -23.91
N SER A 26 9.89 35.58 -24.85
CA SER A 26 9.71 36.39 -26.06
C SER A 26 10.57 35.89 -27.22
N SER A 27 9.86 35.52 -28.29
CA SER A 27 10.32 35.16 -29.63
C SER A 27 10.89 36.33 -30.44
N ALA A 28 11.86 36.07 -31.33
CA ALA A 28 12.13 36.91 -32.52
C ALA A 28 12.81 36.11 -33.64
N THR A 29 12.58 36.56 -34.88
CA THR A 29 12.57 35.82 -36.14
C THR A 29 13.72 36.15 -37.10
N LEU A 30 13.88 35.26 -38.11
CA LEU A 30 14.28 35.48 -39.52
C LEU A 30 15.75 35.78 -39.91
N LYS A 31 16.28 34.95 -40.85
CA LYS A 31 16.81 35.40 -42.16
C LYS A 31 17.00 34.24 -43.17
N ARG A 32 17.15 34.64 -44.44
CA ARG A 32 16.62 34.04 -45.68
C ARG A 32 17.73 33.72 -46.69
N GLY A 33 17.50 32.75 -47.58
CA GLY A 33 18.16 32.61 -48.90
C GLY A 33 18.64 31.17 -49.17
N GLY A 34 18.41 30.50 -50.30
CA GLY A 34 17.76 30.78 -51.58
C GLY A 34 18.44 29.94 -52.68
N LYS A 35 17.71 29.13 -53.45
CA LYS A 35 17.87 28.86 -54.90
C LYS A 35 17.04 27.64 -55.35
N LYS A 36 16.39 27.80 -56.52
CA LYS A 36 15.52 26.83 -57.21
C LYS A 36 16.34 25.82 -58.02
N CYS A 37 15.86 24.58 -58.13
CA CYS A 37 15.93 23.79 -59.36
C CYS A 37 14.76 22.81 -59.40
N ALA A 38 14.07 22.72 -60.55
CA ALA A 38 12.90 21.88 -60.77
C ALA A 38 13.29 20.61 -61.55
N VAL A 39 12.81 19.44 -61.15
CA VAL A 39 12.83 18.18 -61.93
C VAL A 39 11.58 17.35 -61.55
N PRO A 40 10.91 16.62 -62.48
CA PRO A 40 9.52 16.19 -62.33
C PRO A 40 9.31 14.78 -61.73
N HIS A 41 8.16 14.65 -61.06
CA HIS A 41 7.30 13.50 -60.72
C HIS A 41 7.82 12.05 -60.72
N SER A 42 7.47 11.31 -59.65
CA SER A 42 6.85 9.98 -59.76
C SER A 42 6.05 9.66 -58.49
N SER A 43 4.72 9.71 -58.56
CA SER A 43 3.84 9.08 -57.58
C SER A 43 3.70 7.60 -57.94
N PRO A 44 3.84 6.66 -56.98
CA PRO A 44 3.84 5.24 -57.29
C PRO A 44 2.50 4.80 -57.89
N ASN A 45 2.58 3.93 -58.89
CA ASN A 45 1.44 3.44 -59.65
C ASN A 45 0.51 2.61 -58.74
N LEU A 46 -0.80 2.87 -58.81
CA LEU A 46 -1.84 2.18 -58.04
C LEU A 46 -1.81 0.64 -58.23
N ALA A 47 -1.25 0.15 -59.34
CA ALA A 47 -1.04 -1.26 -59.62
C ALA A 47 0.05 -1.91 -58.73
N GLU A 48 1.05 -1.16 -58.27
CA GLU A 48 2.10 -1.66 -57.37
C GLU A 48 1.61 -1.79 -55.93
N VAL A 49 0.69 -0.92 -55.51
CA VAL A 49 0.08 -0.95 -54.16
C VAL A 49 -0.92 -2.11 -54.03
N LYS A 50 -1.69 -2.42 -55.10
CA LYS A 50 -2.67 -3.52 -55.10
C LYS A 50 -2.05 -4.92 -55.05
N LYS A 51 -0.79 -5.10 -55.46
CA LYS A 51 -0.09 -6.40 -55.32
C LYS A 51 0.36 -6.72 -53.88
N LYS A 52 0.27 -5.75 -52.97
CA LYS A 52 0.75 -5.87 -51.57
C LYS A 52 -0.34 -6.29 -50.57
N GLY A 53 -1.51 -6.69 -51.05
CA GLY A 53 -2.64 -7.17 -50.25
C GLY A 53 -2.82 -8.69 -50.26
N LYS A 54 -1.74 -9.48 -50.30
CA LYS A 54 -1.83 -10.93 -50.13
C LYS A 54 -1.47 -11.25 -48.68
N MET A 55 -2.47 -11.53 -47.84
CA MET A 55 -2.24 -12.16 -46.54
C MET A 55 -1.38 -13.40 -46.79
N LYS A 56 -0.13 -13.39 -46.30
CA LYS A 56 0.67 -14.62 -46.28
C LYS A 56 -0.12 -15.59 -45.39
N LYS A 57 -0.54 -16.74 -45.95
CA LYS A 57 -0.99 -17.86 -45.12
C LYS A 57 0.11 -18.12 -44.10
N LEU A 58 -0.25 -18.22 -42.82
CA LEU A 58 0.71 -18.64 -41.82
C LEU A 58 1.21 -20.03 -42.21
N SER A 59 2.47 -20.29 -41.92
CA SER A 59 3.01 -21.64 -42.04
C SER A 59 2.29 -22.54 -41.03
N GLN A 60 1.93 -23.76 -41.43
CA GLN A 60 1.34 -24.78 -40.54
C GLN A 60 1.97 -24.83 -39.12
N PRO A 61 3.30 -24.82 -38.94
CA PRO A 61 3.90 -24.81 -37.60
C PRO A 61 3.58 -23.56 -36.77
N ALA A 62 3.40 -22.41 -37.41
CA ALA A 62 3.02 -21.18 -36.72
C ALA A 62 1.51 -21.16 -36.40
N GLU A 63 0.69 -21.83 -37.20
CA GLU A 63 -0.73 -22.04 -36.89
C GLU A 63 -0.88 -23.03 -35.72
N GLU A 64 -0.11 -24.11 -35.69
CA GLU A 64 -0.08 -25.06 -34.56
C GLU A 64 0.42 -24.41 -33.26
N ASP A 65 1.48 -23.61 -33.31
CA ASP A 65 2.00 -22.90 -32.13
C ASP A 65 0.96 -21.90 -31.56
N LEU A 66 0.24 -21.20 -32.44
CA LEU A 66 -0.88 -20.35 -32.04
C LEU A 66 -2.04 -21.16 -31.45
N VAL A 67 -2.38 -22.30 -32.04
CA VAL A 67 -3.45 -23.18 -31.52
C VAL A 67 -3.09 -23.74 -30.15
N VAL A 68 -1.83 -24.14 -29.94
CA VAL A 68 -1.32 -24.59 -28.63
C VAL A 68 -1.35 -23.45 -27.62
N GLY A 69 -0.90 -22.25 -28.02
CA GLY A 69 -0.97 -21.05 -27.17
C GLY A 69 -2.39 -20.66 -26.77
N LEU A 70 -3.37 -20.85 -27.68
CA LEU A 70 -4.78 -20.59 -27.42
C LEU A 70 -5.47 -21.68 -26.59
N GLN A 71 -5.04 -22.95 -26.69
CA GLN A 71 -5.56 -24.05 -25.88
C GLN A 71 -5.17 -23.95 -24.39
N GLY A 72 -4.08 -23.24 -24.08
CA GLY A 72 -3.67 -22.94 -22.71
C GLY A 72 -4.40 -21.74 -22.08
N LEU A 73 -5.21 -21.02 -22.86
CA LEU A 73 -6.04 -19.93 -22.34
C LEU A 73 -7.34 -20.53 -21.80
N ASP A 74 -7.46 -20.59 -20.48
CA ASP A 74 -8.75 -20.87 -19.85
C ASP A 74 -9.66 -19.65 -20.06
N LEU A 75 -10.52 -19.74 -21.08
CA LEU A 75 -11.52 -18.73 -21.41
C LEU A 75 -12.78 -18.88 -20.56
N ASN A 76 -12.80 -19.81 -19.60
CA ASN A 76 -13.93 -19.99 -18.72
C ASN A 76 -13.89 -18.92 -17.62
N PRO A 77 -14.83 -17.95 -17.60
CA PRO A 77 -14.90 -16.96 -16.53
C PRO A 77 -15.42 -17.55 -15.22
N GLU A 78 -15.58 -18.88 -15.15
CA GLU A 78 -15.80 -19.66 -13.93
C GLU A 78 -14.52 -19.72 -13.06
N THR A 79 -13.61 -18.74 -13.16
CA THR A 79 -12.83 -18.33 -12.01
C THR A 79 -13.84 -17.95 -10.94
N ARG A 80 -14.17 -18.90 -10.06
CA ARG A 80 -15.05 -18.70 -8.91
C ARG A 80 -14.62 -17.40 -8.26
N VAL A 81 -15.40 -16.34 -8.48
CA VAL A 81 -15.19 -15.07 -7.79
C VAL A 81 -15.19 -15.43 -6.31
N PRO A 82 -14.12 -15.17 -5.57
CA PRO A 82 -14.11 -15.46 -4.15
C PRO A 82 -15.31 -14.75 -3.51
N VAL A 83 -16.29 -15.51 -3.03
CA VAL A 83 -17.48 -14.96 -2.37
C VAL A 83 -17.29 -15.16 -0.88
N GLY A 84 -17.31 -14.06 -0.14
CA GLY A 84 -17.20 -14.08 1.32
C GLY A 84 -16.38 -12.91 1.83
N THR A 85 -16.46 -12.68 3.14
CA THR A 85 -15.62 -11.69 3.84
C THR A 85 -14.59 -12.46 4.65
N GLY A 86 -13.30 -12.27 4.32
CA GLY A 86 -12.22 -12.85 5.10
C GLY A 86 -12.08 -12.18 6.46
N LEU A 87 -11.76 -12.96 7.47
CA LEU A 87 -11.59 -12.51 8.85
C LEU A 87 -10.42 -13.26 9.48
N VAL A 88 -9.51 -12.52 10.13
CA VAL A 88 -8.42 -13.10 10.93
C VAL A 88 -8.59 -12.62 12.37
N PHE A 89 -8.58 -13.56 13.30
CA PHE A 89 -8.46 -13.30 14.73
C PHE A 89 -7.40 -14.22 15.29
N ASP A 90 -6.48 -13.66 16.07
CA ASP A 90 -5.51 -14.44 16.83
C ASP A 90 -5.48 -13.91 18.27
N GLU A 91 -5.52 -14.83 19.23
CA GLU A 91 -5.54 -14.48 20.64
C GLU A 91 -4.21 -13.88 21.09
N GLN A 92 -3.09 -14.22 20.44
CA GLN A 92 -1.77 -13.66 20.74
C GLN A 92 -1.69 -12.16 20.51
N LEU A 93 -2.57 -11.58 19.68
CA LEU A 93 -2.66 -10.13 19.50
C LEU A 93 -3.19 -9.41 20.76
N ASN A 94 -3.64 -10.15 21.78
CA ASN A 94 -4.04 -9.60 23.08
C ASN A 94 -2.91 -9.70 24.12
N ASP A 95 -1.77 -10.31 23.79
CA ASP A 95 -0.69 -10.60 24.74
C ASP A 95 0.30 -9.43 24.90
N PHE A 96 -0.15 -8.18 24.71
CA PHE A 96 0.66 -6.99 24.94
C PHE A 96 -0.19 -5.83 25.46
N HIS A 97 0.37 -5.08 26.41
CA HIS A 97 -0.24 -3.89 27.01
C HIS A 97 0.87 -2.99 27.56
N CYS A 98 0.52 -1.76 27.91
CA CYS A 98 1.46 -0.83 28.53
C CYS A 98 1.80 -1.28 29.96
N LEU A 99 3.07 -1.55 30.25
CA LEU A 99 3.51 -2.07 31.55
C LEU A 99 3.55 -1.00 32.65
N TRP A 100 3.52 0.29 32.30
CA TRP A 100 3.71 1.41 33.22
C TRP A 100 2.56 2.43 33.22
N ASP A 101 1.50 2.20 32.44
CA ASP A 101 0.31 3.03 32.41
C ASP A 101 -0.93 2.20 32.04
N ASP A 102 -1.68 1.77 33.05
CA ASP A 102 -2.93 1.01 32.88
C ASP A 102 -4.05 1.81 32.22
N SER A 103 -3.90 3.14 32.12
CA SER A 103 -4.87 4.03 31.47
C SER A 103 -4.58 4.28 29.99
N PHE A 104 -3.54 3.63 29.45
CA PHE A 104 -3.16 3.78 28.06
C PHE A 104 -4.32 3.35 27.14
N PRO A 105 -4.71 4.18 26.14
CA PRO A 105 -5.93 3.93 25.36
C PRO A 105 -5.84 2.72 24.42
N GLU A 106 -4.62 2.25 24.12
CA GLU A 106 -4.35 1.07 23.30
C GLU A 106 -4.11 -0.11 24.24
N SER A 107 -5.09 -1.01 24.33
CA SER A 107 -5.10 -2.13 25.26
C SER A 107 -5.78 -3.38 24.64
N PRO A 108 -5.53 -4.58 25.18
CA PRO A 108 -6.12 -5.84 24.69
C PRO A 108 -7.66 -5.82 24.61
N GLU A 109 -8.31 -5.09 25.50
CA GLU A 109 -9.77 -4.96 25.57
C GLU A 109 -10.36 -4.44 24.25
N ARG A 110 -9.59 -3.69 23.45
CA ARG A 110 -10.03 -3.21 22.14
C ARG A 110 -10.39 -4.36 21.20
N LEU A 111 -9.52 -5.36 21.08
CA LEU A 111 -9.75 -6.52 20.23
C LEU A 111 -10.83 -7.44 20.82
N HIS A 112 -10.84 -7.59 22.15
CA HIS A 112 -11.86 -8.36 22.85
C HIS A 112 -13.27 -7.79 22.58
N ALA A 113 -13.46 -6.48 22.78
CA ALA A 113 -14.74 -5.81 22.56
C ALA A 113 -15.21 -5.94 21.10
N ILE A 114 -14.30 -5.82 20.12
CA ILE A 114 -14.63 -6.03 18.70
C ILE A 114 -15.11 -7.47 18.46
N ARG A 115 -14.39 -8.46 18.99
CA ARG A 115 -14.75 -9.88 18.83
C ARG A 115 -16.10 -10.19 19.47
N GLU A 116 -16.33 -9.73 20.70
CA GLU A 116 -17.61 -9.92 21.40
C GLU A 116 -18.76 -9.30 20.60
N GLN A 117 -18.59 -8.07 20.12
CA GLN A 117 -19.63 -7.40 19.32
C GLN A 117 -19.92 -8.16 18.02
N LEU A 118 -18.89 -8.68 17.33
CA LEU A 118 -19.09 -9.50 16.12
C LEU A 118 -19.82 -10.81 16.39
N ILE A 119 -19.64 -11.40 17.58
CA ILE A 119 -20.37 -12.60 18.02
C ILE A 119 -21.83 -12.25 18.31
N LEU A 120 -22.07 -11.19 19.10
CA LEU A 120 -23.41 -10.73 19.48
C LEU A 120 -24.28 -10.41 18.26
N GLU A 121 -23.69 -9.78 17.24
CA GLU A 121 -24.38 -9.45 15.98
C GLU A 121 -24.47 -10.63 15.00
N GLY A 122 -23.94 -11.81 15.36
CA GLY A 122 -23.92 -12.99 14.49
C GLY A 122 -23.10 -12.81 13.20
N LEU A 123 -22.18 -11.85 13.18
CA LEU A 123 -21.34 -11.54 12.02
C LEU A 123 -20.16 -12.50 11.90
N LEU A 124 -19.62 -12.96 13.03
CA LEU A 124 -18.45 -13.84 13.04
C LEU A 124 -18.67 -15.14 12.25
N GLY A 125 -19.86 -15.74 12.36
CA GLY A 125 -20.22 -16.96 11.63
C GLY A 125 -20.50 -16.76 10.13
N ARG A 126 -20.58 -15.51 9.67
CA ARG A 126 -20.79 -15.17 8.24
C ARG A 126 -19.48 -14.95 7.49
N CYS A 127 -18.37 -14.78 8.21
CA CYS A 127 -17.06 -14.56 7.64
C CYS A 127 -16.30 -15.87 7.40
N VAL A 128 -15.36 -15.85 6.47
CA VAL A 128 -14.40 -16.93 6.25
C VAL A 128 -13.21 -16.69 7.16
N SER A 129 -12.99 -17.57 8.13
CA SER A 129 -11.87 -17.45 9.07
C SER A 129 -10.57 -17.89 8.41
N PHE A 130 -9.53 -17.08 8.58
CA PHE A 130 -8.16 -17.39 8.19
C PHE A 130 -7.26 -17.46 9.43
N GLN A 131 -6.29 -18.35 9.40
CA GLN A 131 -5.27 -18.44 10.43
C GLN A 131 -4.27 -17.30 10.24
N ALA A 132 -3.91 -16.61 11.32
CA ALA A 132 -2.84 -15.62 11.31
C ALA A 132 -1.50 -16.30 10.99
N ARG A 133 -0.59 -15.53 10.38
CA ARG A 133 0.80 -15.92 10.19
C ARG A 133 1.70 -14.78 10.64
N PHE A 134 2.95 -15.10 10.97
CA PHE A 134 3.96 -14.08 11.17
C PHE A 134 4.43 -13.55 9.81
N ALA A 135 4.68 -12.25 9.74
CA ALA A 135 5.40 -11.66 8.62
C ALA A 135 6.86 -12.10 8.65
N GLU A 136 7.41 -12.41 7.47
CA GLU A 136 8.82 -12.69 7.29
C GLU A 136 9.62 -11.38 7.34
N LYS A 137 10.90 -11.47 7.69
CA LYS A 137 11.77 -10.30 7.84
C LYS A 137 11.90 -9.54 6.52
N GLU A 138 11.96 -10.28 5.41
CA GLU A 138 12.00 -9.78 4.05
C GLU A 138 10.73 -8.98 3.70
N GLU A 139 9.56 -9.39 4.19
CA GLU A 139 8.29 -8.68 4.00
C GLU A 139 8.30 -7.35 4.77
N LEU A 140 8.83 -7.34 6.00
CA LEU A 140 8.99 -6.11 6.78
C LEU A 140 9.97 -5.13 6.15
N MET A 141 11.05 -5.65 5.55
CA MET A 141 12.08 -4.87 4.87
C MET A 141 11.57 -4.13 3.61
N LEU A 142 10.37 -4.45 3.12
CA LEU A 142 9.74 -3.71 2.02
C LEU A 142 9.41 -2.26 2.40
N VAL A 143 9.23 -1.97 3.70
CA VAL A 143 8.83 -0.65 4.21
C VAL A 143 9.68 -0.15 5.38
N HIS A 144 10.42 -1.04 6.07
CA HIS A 144 11.28 -0.70 7.21
C HIS A 144 12.76 -0.96 6.91
N SER A 145 13.66 -0.22 7.57
CA SER A 145 15.10 -0.51 7.51
C SER A 145 15.44 -1.74 8.35
N LEU A 146 16.47 -2.49 7.93
CA LEU A 146 16.96 -3.65 8.68
C LEU A 146 17.37 -3.28 10.11
N GLU A 147 18.04 -2.14 10.28
CA GLU A 147 18.46 -1.61 11.59
C GLU A 147 17.28 -1.43 12.55
N TYR A 148 16.14 -0.93 12.05
CA TYR A 148 14.95 -0.77 12.86
C TYR A 148 14.31 -2.11 13.20
N ILE A 149 14.23 -3.04 12.24
CA ILE A 149 13.68 -4.37 12.49
C ILE A 149 14.51 -5.11 13.53
N ASP A 150 15.84 -5.09 13.41
CA ASP A 150 16.75 -5.70 14.37
C ASP A 150 16.57 -5.09 15.76
N LEU A 151 16.45 -3.76 15.86
CA LEU A 151 16.20 -3.08 17.13
C LEU A 151 14.87 -3.51 17.75
N MET A 152 13.78 -3.53 16.97
CA MET A 152 12.47 -3.98 17.44
C MET A 152 12.49 -5.46 17.83
N GLU A 153 13.21 -6.31 17.10
CA GLU A 153 13.38 -7.73 17.43
C GLU A 153 14.08 -7.93 18.79
N THR A 154 14.99 -7.02 19.18
CA THR A 154 15.64 -7.11 20.50
C THR A 154 14.72 -6.80 21.68
N THR A 155 13.57 -6.15 21.47
CA THR A 155 12.66 -5.76 22.57
C THR A 155 12.10 -6.95 23.34
N GLN A 156 12.04 -8.13 22.71
CA GLN A 156 11.58 -9.38 23.34
C GLN A 156 12.48 -9.84 24.49
N TYR A 157 13.72 -9.34 24.56
CA TYR A 157 14.70 -9.68 25.60
C TYR A 157 14.95 -8.54 26.59
N MET A 158 14.27 -7.39 26.41
CA MET A 158 14.43 -6.21 27.27
C MET A 158 13.54 -6.30 28.50
N ASN A 159 14.01 -5.75 29.61
CA ASN A 159 13.19 -5.52 30.79
C ASN A 159 12.33 -4.25 30.66
N GLU A 160 11.36 -4.07 31.55
CA GLU A 160 10.44 -2.91 31.53
C GLU A 160 11.16 -1.55 31.48
N GLY A 161 12.24 -1.38 32.25
CA GLY A 161 12.99 -0.12 32.29
C GLY A 161 13.68 0.18 30.95
N GLU A 162 14.28 -0.84 30.33
CA GLU A 162 14.89 -0.73 29.00
C GLU A 162 13.84 -0.43 27.93
N LEU A 163 12.70 -1.12 27.98
CA LEU A 163 11.57 -0.91 27.07
C LEU A 163 11.03 0.51 27.18
N ARG A 164 10.90 1.04 28.40
CA ARG A 164 10.43 2.41 28.64
C ARG A 164 11.40 3.44 28.07
N VAL A 165 12.70 3.29 28.33
CA VAL A 165 13.73 4.20 27.80
C VAL A 165 13.72 4.19 26.27
N LEU A 166 13.57 3.01 25.65
CA LEU A 166 13.45 2.90 24.20
C LEU A 166 12.15 3.54 23.69
N ALA A 167 11.02 3.30 24.34
CA ALA A 167 9.73 3.87 23.98
C ALA A 167 9.74 5.40 24.04
N GLU A 168 10.43 6.00 25.02
CA GLU A 168 10.61 7.46 25.17
C GLU A 168 11.37 8.10 23.99
N THR A 169 12.05 7.31 23.16
CA THR A 169 12.66 7.81 21.91
C THR A 169 11.66 8.01 20.77
N TYR A 170 10.43 7.50 20.92
CA TYR A 170 9.34 7.61 19.97
C TYR A 170 8.18 8.45 20.54
N ASP A 171 7.37 9.04 19.68
CA ASP A 171 6.20 9.82 20.11
C ASP A 171 4.99 8.92 20.34
N SER A 172 4.46 8.92 21.57
CA SER A 172 3.19 8.29 21.92
C SER A 172 3.14 6.77 21.68
N VAL A 173 4.25 6.07 21.97
CA VAL A 173 4.39 4.61 21.84
C VAL A 173 4.72 4.01 23.21
N TYR A 174 4.23 2.79 23.47
CA TYR A 174 4.75 1.91 24.52
C TYR A 174 5.33 0.65 23.88
N LEU A 175 6.20 -0.04 24.63
CA LEU A 175 6.80 -1.30 24.19
C LEU A 175 6.61 -2.36 25.28
N HIS A 176 6.43 -3.59 24.83
CA HIS A 176 6.23 -4.79 25.62
C HIS A 176 7.16 -5.90 25.05
N PRO A 177 7.58 -6.90 25.84
CA PRO A 177 8.37 -8.02 25.30
C PRO A 177 7.70 -8.72 24.11
N ASN A 178 6.36 -8.77 24.08
CA ASN A 178 5.60 -9.35 22.97
C ASN A 178 5.28 -8.36 21.85
N SER A 179 5.67 -7.09 21.92
CA SER A 179 5.33 -6.09 20.89
C SER A 179 5.81 -6.51 19.51
N TYR A 180 7.06 -7.01 19.39
CA TYR A 180 7.61 -7.43 18.11
C TYR A 180 6.86 -8.62 17.51
N SER A 181 6.64 -9.68 18.30
CA SER A 181 5.91 -10.86 17.84
C SER A 181 4.46 -10.51 17.44
N CYS A 182 3.77 -9.68 18.22
CA CYS A 182 2.42 -9.21 17.92
C CYS A 182 2.39 -8.35 16.64
N ALA A 183 3.37 -7.47 16.44
CA ALA A 183 3.48 -6.66 15.23
C ALA A 183 3.73 -7.52 13.98
N CYS A 184 4.59 -8.55 14.08
CA CYS A 184 4.81 -9.53 13.02
C CYS A 184 3.53 -10.31 12.70
N LEU A 185 2.80 -10.75 13.72
CA LEU A 185 1.54 -11.48 13.57
C LEU A 185 0.44 -10.60 12.96
N ALA A 186 0.33 -9.34 13.39
CA ALA A 186 -0.62 -8.37 12.84
C ALA A 186 -0.33 -8.10 11.36
N THR A 187 0.95 -7.91 11.01
CA THR A 187 1.37 -7.69 9.61
C THR A 187 1.07 -8.92 8.75
N GLY A 188 1.49 -10.11 9.20
CA GLY A 188 1.25 -11.34 8.45
C GLY A 188 -0.24 -11.71 8.36
N SER A 189 -1.07 -11.29 9.31
CA SER A 189 -2.55 -11.41 9.22
C SER A 189 -3.12 -10.62 8.06
N VAL A 190 -2.64 -9.39 7.83
CA VAL A 190 -3.05 -8.58 6.67
C VAL A 190 -2.58 -9.23 5.38
N LEU A 191 -1.32 -9.67 5.31
CA LEU A 191 -0.79 -10.33 4.12
C LEU A 191 -1.56 -11.62 3.80
N ARG A 192 -1.92 -12.41 4.81
CA ARG A 192 -2.73 -13.62 4.63
C ARG A 192 -4.10 -13.33 4.00
N LEU A 193 -4.72 -12.21 4.38
CA LEU A 193 -5.98 -11.77 3.79
C LEU A 193 -5.78 -11.28 2.36
N VAL A 194 -4.70 -10.57 2.07
CA VAL A 194 -4.35 -10.15 0.70
C VAL A 194 -4.14 -11.35 -0.21
N ASP A 195 -3.47 -12.40 0.25
CA ASP A 195 -3.30 -13.65 -0.50
C ASP A 195 -4.62 -14.40 -0.77
N ALA A 196 -5.67 -14.08 -0.02
CA ALA A 196 -6.99 -14.68 -0.14
C ALA A 196 -7.99 -13.86 -0.96
N LEU A 197 -7.62 -12.64 -1.39
CA LEU A 197 -8.41 -11.78 -2.28
C LEU A 197 -8.33 -12.29 -3.73
#